data_AF-A0A151PAJ2-F1
#
_entry.id   AF-A0A151PAJ2-F1
#
_cell.length_a   1.000
_cell.length_b   1.000
_cell.length_c   1.000
_cell.angle_alpha   90.00
_cell.angle_beta   90.00
_cell.angle_gamma   90.00
#
_symmetry.space_group_name_H-M   'P 1'
#
loop_
_entity.id
_entity.type
_entity.pdbx_description
1 polymer ?
#
loop_
_entity_poly.entity_id
_entity_poly.type
_entity_poly.pdbx_seq_one_letter_code
_entity_poly.pdbx_strand_id
1 'polypeptide(L)'
;MKKIRQVIRKYNYVAMDTEFPGVVARPIGEFRSNADYQYQLLRCNVDLLKIIQLGLTFMNEQGEYPPGTSTWQFNFKFNLTEDMYAQDSIELLTTSGIQFKKHEEEGIETQYFAELLMTSGVVLCEGVKWLSFHSGYDFGYLIKILTNSNLPEEELDFFEILRLFFPVIYDVKYLMKSCKNLKGGLQEVAEQLELERIGPQHQAGSDSLLTGMAFFKMREMFFEDHIDDAKYCGHLYGLGSGSSYVQNGTGNAYEEEANKQS
;
A
#
# COMPACT_ATOMS: atom_id res chain seq x y z
N MET A 1 -0.64 13.21 -13.60
CA MET A 1 -1.37 14.04 -12.60
C MET A 1 -2.52 14.89 -13.16
N LYS A 2 -2.39 15.68 -14.24
CA LYS A 2 -3.52 16.52 -14.77
C LYS A 2 -4.83 15.75 -15.04
N LYS A 3 -4.76 14.55 -15.63
CA LYS A 3 -5.93 13.69 -15.88
C LYS A 3 -6.55 13.17 -14.59
N ILE A 4 -5.71 12.69 -13.66
CA ILE A 4 -6.13 12.21 -12.33
C ILE A 4 -6.94 13.27 -11.58
N ARG A 5 -6.54 14.55 -11.64
CA ARG A 5 -7.29 15.68 -11.05
C ARG A 5 -8.74 15.81 -11.53
N GLN A 6 -9.04 15.35 -12.75
CA GLN A 6 -10.39 15.33 -13.28
C GLN A 6 -11.12 14.04 -12.89
N VAL A 7 -10.42 12.91 -12.92
CA VAL A 7 -10.96 11.59 -12.58
C VAL A 7 -11.40 11.53 -11.12
N ILE A 8 -10.57 11.98 -10.18
CA ILE A 8 -10.83 11.90 -8.73
C ILE A 8 -12.14 12.58 -8.31
N ARG A 9 -12.64 13.55 -9.10
CA ARG A 9 -13.91 14.25 -8.83
C ARG A 9 -15.14 13.36 -8.94
N LYS A 10 -15.07 12.28 -9.72
CA LYS A 10 -16.18 11.33 -9.94
C LYS A 10 -15.85 9.92 -9.46
N TYR A 11 -14.56 9.60 -9.40
CA TYR A 11 -14.03 8.30 -9.04
C TYR A 11 -13.15 8.47 -7.80
N ASN A 12 -13.82 8.60 -6.66
CA ASN A 12 -13.22 8.97 -5.37
C ASN A 12 -12.78 7.75 -4.53
N TYR A 13 -12.98 6.53 -5.02
CA TYR A 13 -12.37 5.33 -4.48
C TYR A 13 -11.04 5.12 -5.19
N VAL A 14 -9.94 5.23 -4.45
CA VAL A 14 -8.60 5.07 -4.98
C VAL A 14 -8.02 3.82 -4.35
N ALA A 15 -7.81 2.76 -5.13
CA ALA A 15 -7.03 1.61 -4.70
C ALA A 15 -5.55 1.83 -5.00
N MET A 16 -4.67 1.40 -4.10
CA MET A 16 -3.23 1.57 -4.23
C MET A 16 -2.45 0.36 -3.76
N ASP A 17 -1.22 0.32 -4.25
CA ASP A 17 -0.20 -0.66 -3.90
C ASP A 17 1.17 -0.03 -4.22
N THR A 18 2.26 -0.52 -3.62
CA THR A 18 3.62 -0.03 -3.90
C THR A 18 4.61 -1.17 -4.09
N GLU A 19 5.61 -0.95 -4.94
CA GLU A 19 6.79 -1.82 -5.01
C GLU A 19 7.98 -1.11 -4.39
N PHE A 20 8.74 -1.83 -3.56
CA PHE A 20 9.89 -1.31 -2.86
C PHE A 20 10.95 -2.41 -2.65
N PRO A 21 12.20 -2.05 -2.32
CA PRO A 21 13.32 -2.99 -2.37
C PRO A 21 13.43 -3.88 -1.11
N GLY A 22 12.29 -4.39 -0.63
CA GLY A 22 12.22 -5.33 0.48
C GLY A 22 12.54 -4.75 1.86
N VAL A 23 13.04 -5.62 2.73
CA VAL A 23 13.42 -5.34 4.13
C VAL A 23 14.89 -5.68 4.34
N VAL A 24 15.71 -4.69 4.72
CA VAL A 24 17.17 -4.82 4.87
C VAL A 24 17.65 -4.64 6.30
N ALA A 25 16.83 -4.02 7.15
CA ALA A 25 17.18 -3.67 8.52
C ALA A 25 16.21 -4.30 9.52
N ARG A 26 16.73 -4.61 10.73
CA ARG A 26 15.93 -4.98 11.89
C ARG A 26 16.22 -3.98 13.01
N PRO A 27 15.19 -3.45 13.69
CA PRO A 27 15.40 -2.54 14.80
C PRO A 27 16.03 -3.32 15.98
N ILE A 28 16.99 -2.69 16.66
CA ILE A 28 17.61 -3.21 17.88
C ILE A 28 17.20 -2.31 19.04
N GLY A 29 16.70 -2.89 20.13
CA GLY A 29 16.31 -2.13 21.31
C GLY A 29 15.22 -2.83 22.11
N GLU A 30 14.68 -2.10 23.09
CA GLU A 30 13.47 -2.48 23.82
C GLU A 30 12.24 -1.90 23.13
N PHE A 31 11.16 -2.68 23.08
CA PHE A 31 9.90 -2.29 22.43
C PHE A 31 8.76 -2.39 23.45
N ARG A 32 7.86 -1.42 23.43
CA ARG A 32 6.73 -1.34 24.38
C ARG A 32 5.70 -2.43 24.16
N SER A 33 5.59 -2.91 22.92
CA SER A 33 4.65 -3.96 22.51
C SER A 33 5.06 -4.60 21.19
N ASN A 34 4.32 -5.62 20.75
CA ASN A 34 4.49 -6.18 19.41
C ASN A 34 4.14 -5.17 18.30
N ALA A 35 3.09 -4.35 18.49
CA ALA A 35 2.71 -3.31 17.54
C ALA A 35 3.84 -2.27 17.38
N ASP A 36 4.44 -1.85 18.50
CA ASP A 36 5.61 -0.96 18.50
C ASP A 36 6.79 -1.57 17.76
N TYR A 37 7.10 -2.86 17.98
CA TYR A 37 8.14 -3.55 17.21
C TYR A 37 7.84 -3.57 15.69
N GLN A 38 6.61 -3.87 15.28
CA GLN A 38 6.23 -3.84 13.86
C GLN A 38 6.36 -2.45 13.26
N TYR A 39 5.95 -1.42 14.00
CA TYR A 39 6.11 -0.04 13.57
C TYR A 39 7.58 0.36 13.45
N GLN A 40 8.44 0.04 14.44
CA GLN A 40 9.87 0.34 14.36
C GLN A 40 10.57 -0.42 13.22
N LEU A 41 10.13 -1.65 12.92
CA LEU A 41 10.63 -2.43 11.79
C LEU A 41 10.28 -1.76 10.46
N LEU A 42 9.03 -1.34 10.29
CA LEU A 42 8.60 -0.56 9.13
C LEU A 42 9.39 0.74 9.03
N ARG A 43 9.45 1.52 10.12
CA ARG A 43 10.08 2.84 10.18
C ARG A 43 11.52 2.81 9.70
N CYS A 44 12.33 1.91 10.26
CA CYS A 44 13.75 1.87 9.93
C CYS A 44 14.00 1.48 8.46
N ASN A 45 13.18 0.60 7.89
CA ASN A 45 13.30 0.20 6.49
C ASN A 45 12.79 1.29 5.54
N VAL A 46 11.62 1.87 5.82
CA VAL A 46 11.06 2.96 5.00
C VAL A 46 12.00 4.16 5.00
N ASP A 47 12.61 4.52 6.11
CA ASP A 47 13.56 5.64 6.18
C ASP A 47 14.83 5.40 5.34
N LEU A 48 15.35 4.16 5.35
CA LEU A 48 16.57 3.78 4.61
C LEU A 48 16.35 3.59 3.11
N LEU A 49 15.19 3.06 2.72
CA LEU A 49 14.94 2.57 1.37
C LEU A 49 14.15 3.59 0.53
N LYS A 50 14.16 3.38 -0.79
CA LYS A 50 13.45 4.20 -1.77
C LYS A 50 12.36 3.38 -2.43
N ILE A 51 11.18 3.97 -2.58
CA ILE A 51 10.08 3.38 -3.36
C ILE A 51 10.51 3.16 -4.82
N ILE A 52 10.01 2.09 -5.45
CA ILE A 52 10.28 1.74 -6.85
C ILE A 52 9.05 2.00 -7.72
N GLN A 53 7.85 1.58 -7.29
CA GLN A 53 6.60 1.87 -7.98
C GLN A 53 5.47 2.26 -7.02
N LEU A 54 4.50 3.00 -7.56
CA LEU A 54 3.19 3.23 -6.94
C LEU A 54 2.11 2.97 -8.00
N GLY A 55 1.11 2.18 -7.65
CA GLY A 55 -0.08 1.96 -8.46
C GLY A 55 -1.27 2.69 -7.86
N LEU A 56 -2.05 3.38 -8.70
CA LEU A 56 -3.30 4.00 -8.31
C LEU A 56 -4.40 3.60 -9.30
N THR A 57 -5.43 2.93 -8.80
CA THR A 57 -6.64 2.57 -9.55
C THR A 57 -7.82 3.37 -9.04
N PHE A 58 -8.56 4.03 -9.94
CA PHE A 58 -9.67 4.92 -9.59
C PHE A 58 -11.01 4.26 -9.92
N MET A 59 -11.93 4.29 -8.97
CA MET A 59 -13.30 3.75 -9.05
C MET A 59 -14.30 4.73 -8.40
N ASN A 60 -15.58 4.60 -8.71
CA ASN A 60 -16.65 5.32 -8.02
C ASN A 60 -17.26 4.45 -6.90
N GLU A 61 -18.29 4.97 -6.23
CA GLU A 61 -19.02 4.28 -5.17
C GLU A 61 -19.62 2.92 -5.59
N GLN A 62 -19.89 2.74 -6.89
CA GLN A 62 -20.43 1.49 -7.45
C GLN A 62 -19.33 0.51 -7.89
N GLY A 63 -18.05 0.87 -7.73
CA GLY A 63 -16.93 0.06 -8.21
C GLY A 63 -16.69 0.19 -9.72
N GLU A 64 -17.29 1.18 -10.37
CA GLU A 64 -17.11 1.41 -11.81
C GLU A 64 -15.84 2.24 -12.08
N TYR A 65 -15.16 1.93 -13.17
CA TYR A 65 -13.93 2.60 -13.59
C TYR A 65 -14.20 3.85 -14.45
N PRO A 66 -13.29 4.84 -14.48
CA PRO A 66 -13.35 5.93 -15.45
C PRO A 66 -13.21 5.41 -16.88
N PRO A 67 -13.88 6.05 -17.87
CA PRO A 67 -13.72 5.66 -19.26
C PRO A 67 -12.27 5.86 -19.71
N GLY A 68 -11.70 4.81 -20.33
CA GLY A 68 -10.31 4.80 -20.78
C GLY A 68 -9.36 4.31 -19.70
N THR A 69 -8.44 5.17 -19.25
CA THR A 69 -7.44 4.79 -18.24
C THR A 69 -8.02 4.89 -16.84
N SER A 70 -8.07 3.77 -16.12
CA SER A 70 -8.46 3.67 -14.71
C SER A 70 -7.29 3.53 -13.75
N THR A 71 -6.18 2.95 -14.22
CA THR A 71 -5.02 2.61 -13.42
C THR A 71 -3.79 3.34 -13.93
N TRP A 72 -3.03 3.93 -13.00
CA TRP A 72 -1.75 4.57 -13.26
C TRP A 72 -0.66 3.88 -12.45
N GLN A 73 0.40 3.45 -13.13
CA GLN A 73 1.63 2.96 -12.51
C GLN A 73 2.71 4.02 -12.64
N PHE A 74 3.15 4.56 -11.51
CA PHE A 74 4.24 5.52 -11.41
C PHE A 74 5.53 4.75 -11.15
N ASN A 75 6.54 5.00 -11.98
CA ASN A 75 7.85 4.36 -11.88
C ASN A 75 8.84 5.40 -11.34
N PHE A 76 9.38 5.18 -10.15
CA PHE A 76 10.27 6.11 -9.47
C PHE A 76 11.73 5.84 -9.79
N LYS A 77 12.55 6.87 -9.61
CA LYS A 77 13.98 6.77 -9.85
C LYS A 77 14.66 5.85 -8.84
N PHE A 78 15.35 4.83 -9.35
CA PHE A 78 16.04 3.83 -8.55
C PHE A 78 17.34 3.41 -9.24
N ASN A 79 18.44 3.34 -8.49
CA ASN A 79 19.77 3.00 -8.98
C ASN A 79 20.32 1.78 -8.23
N LEU A 80 20.47 0.64 -8.92
CA LEU A 80 21.00 -0.60 -8.32
C LEU A 80 22.48 -0.51 -7.89
N THR A 81 23.20 0.52 -8.29
CA THR A 81 24.61 0.73 -7.89
C THR A 81 24.71 1.55 -6.60
N GLU A 82 23.77 2.47 -6.37
CA GLU A 82 23.83 3.46 -5.30
C GLU A 82 22.81 3.21 -4.18
N ASP A 83 21.60 2.79 -4.53
CA ASP A 83 20.49 2.65 -3.59
C ASP A 83 20.57 1.32 -2.83
N MET A 84 20.18 1.34 -1.55
CA MET A 84 20.11 0.14 -0.72
C MET A 84 18.91 -0.72 -1.11
N TYR A 85 19.07 -2.05 -1.06
CA TYR A 85 18.02 -3.02 -1.35
C TYR A 85 18.28 -4.40 -0.77
N ALA A 86 17.22 -5.20 -0.67
CA ALA A 86 17.28 -6.64 -0.44
C ALA A 86 17.40 -7.37 -1.79
N GLN A 87 18.39 -8.27 -1.90
CA GLN A 87 18.76 -8.94 -3.16
C GLN A 87 17.62 -9.80 -3.72
N ASP A 88 16.93 -10.54 -2.85
CA ASP A 88 15.77 -11.37 -3.19
C ASP A 88 14.61 -10.53 -3.75
N SER A 89 14.33 -9.37 -3.16
CA SER A 89 13.32 -8.45 -3.68
C SER A 89 13.66 -7.90 -5.06
N ILE A 90 14.93 -7.54 -5.33
CA ILE A 90 15.33 -7.08 -6.67
C ILE A 90 15.21 -8.19 -7.71
N GLU A 91 15.58 -9.43 -7.36
CA GLU A 91 15.44 -10.58 -8.25
C GLU A 91 13.97 -10.88 -8.57
N LEU A 92 13.11 -10.81 -7.56
CA LEU A 92 11.67 -10.97 -7.70
C LEU A 92 11.09 -9.88 -8.62
N LEU A 93 11.32 -8.62 -8.30
CA LEU A 93 10.86 -7.47 -9.10
C LEU A 93 11.38 -7.52 -10.56
N THR A 94 12.62 -7.94 -10.77
CA THR A 94 13.18 -8.13 -12.12
C THR A 94 12.41 -9.22 -12.87
N THR A 95 12.12 -10.34 -12.21
CA THR A 95 11.34 -11.45 -12.78
C THR A 95 9.89 -11.02 -13.09
N SER A 96 9.33 -10.14 -12.26
CA SER A 96 8.01 -9.55 -12.42
C SER A 96 7.95 -8.47 -13.52
N GLY A 97 9.09 -8.13 -14.12
CA GLY A 97 9.17 -7.27 -15.30
C GLY A 97 9.61 -5.83 -15.04
N ILE A 98 10.12 -5.51 -13.83
CA ILE A 98 10.69 -4.19 -13.54
C ILE A 98 11.96 -3.96 -14.36
N GLN A 99 11.98 -2.85 -15.10
CA GLN A 99 13.11 -2.45 -15.92
C GLN A 99 13.98 -1.43 -15.17
N PHE A 100 14.83 -1.91 -14.25
CA PHE A 100 15.64 -1.03 -13.38
C PHE A 100 16.49 0.01 -14.13
N LYS A 101 17.04 -0.35 -15.30
CA LYS A 101 17.75 0.63 -16.15
C LYS A 101 16.87 1.83 -16.53
N LYS A 102 15.59 1.59 -16.83
CA LYS A 102 14.63 2.64 -17.16
C LYS A 102 14.23 3.44 -15.92
N HIS A 103 14.13 2.80 -14.75
CA HIS A 103 13.95 3.51 -13.50
C HIS A 103 15.13 4.47 -13.21
N GLU A 104 16.37 4.04 -13.46
CA GLU A 104 17.55 4.88 -13.27
C GLU A 104 17.56 6.10 -14.22
N GLU A 105 17.28 5.86 -15.51
CA GLU A 105 17.40 6.87 -16.58
C GLU A 105 16.18 7.80 -16.68
N GLU A 106 14.97 7.28 -16.46
CA GLU A 106 13.69 7.96 -16.74
C GLU A 106 12.75 8.03 -15.53
N GLY A 107 13.16 7.49 -14.38
CA GLY A 107 12.30 7.39 -13.20
C GLY A 107 11.90 8.74 -12.63
N ILE A 108 10.71 8.77 -12.04
CA ILE A 108 10.13 9.95 -11.42
C ILE A 108 10.88 10.29 -10.13
N GLU A 109 11.26 11.56 -9.96
CA GLU A 109 11.75 12.09 -8.68
C GLU A 109 10.58 12.18 -7.67
N THR A 110 10.75 11.58 -6.49
CA THR A 110 9.68 11.48 -5.49
C THR A 110 9.23 12.84 -4.97
N GLN A 111 10.13 13.82 -4.86
CA GLN A 111 9.81 15.18 -4.41
C GLN A 111 8.89 15.89 -5.42
N TYR A 112 9.15 15.73 -6.71
CA TYR A 112 8.30 16.30 -7.75
C TYR A 112 6.92 15.62 -7.77
N PHE A 113 6.90 14.29 -7.59
CA PHE A 113 5.64 13.57 -7.44
C PHE A 113 4.82 14.04 -6.23
N ALA A 114 5.46 14.25 -5.07
CA ALA A 114 4.80 14.74 -3.85
C ALA A 114 4.10 16.07 -4.08
N GLU A 115 4.77 17.04 -4.72
CA GLU A 115 4.18 18.35 -5.07
C GLU A 115 2.93 18.19 -5.93
N LEU A 116 2.99 17.32 -6.95
CA LEU A 116 1.85 17.09 -7.83
C LEU A 116 0.72 16.33 -7.14
N LEU A 117 1.02 15.41 -6.21
CA LEU A 117 0.03 14.67 -5.45
C LEU A 117 -0.71 15.59 -4.48
N MET A 118 0.01 16.42 -3.72
CA MET A 118 -0.57 17.41 -2.81
C MET A 118 -1.52 18.38 -3.52
N THR A 119 -1.14 18.85 -4.73
CA THR A 119 -1.95 19.81 -5.50
C THR A 119 -3.03 19.16 -6.38
N SER A 120 -3.23 17.84 -6.24
CA SER A 120 -4.18 17.11 -7.09
C SER A 120 -5.59 16.97 -6.51
N GLY A 121 -5.76 17.10 -5.20
CA GLY A 121 -7.01 16.79 -4.50
C GLY A 121 -7.24 15.29 -4.25
N VAL A 122 -6.20 14.47 -4.44
CA VAL A 122 -6.23 13.01 -4.16
C VAL A 122 -5.90 12.70 -2.70
N VAL A 123 -5.05 13.51 -2.06
CA VAL A 123 -4.72 13.46 -0.63
C VAL A 123 -5.29 14.67 0.10
N LEU A 124 -5.31 14.63 1.44
CA LEU A 124 -5.83 15.70 2.31
C LEU A 124 -7.32 16.01 2.05
N CYS A 125 -8.11 15.01 1.65
CA CYS A 125 -9.49 15.18 1.23
C CYS A 125 -10.39 14.09 1.84
N GLU A 126 -11.34 14.49 2.70
CA GLU A 126 -12.30 13.58 3.36
C GLU A 126 -13.21 12.84 2.38
N GLY A 127 -13.41 13.39 1.18
CA GLY A 127 -14.23 12.78 0.14
C GLY A 127 -13.57 11.61 -0.59
N VAL A 128 -12.28 11.33 -0.35
CA VAL A 128 -11.53 10.26 -1.01
C VAL A 128 -11.44 9.04 -0.10
N LYS A 129 -11.74 7.86 -0.64
CA LYS A 129 -11.70 6.57 0.04
C LYS A 129 -10.49 5.78 -0.47
N TRP A 130 -9.51 5.54 0.39
CA TRP A 130 -8.29 4.80 0.05
C TRP A 130 -8.50 3.30 0.30
N LEU A 131 -8.23 2.47 -0.71
CA LEU A 131 -8.34 1.01 -0.65
C LEU A 131 -6.95 0.39 -0.80
N SER A 132 -6.56 -0.48 0.11
CA SER A 132 -5.20 -1.00 0.14
C SER A 132 -5.17 -2.47 0.55
N PHE A 133 -4.02 -3.14 0.50
CA PHE A 133 -3.87 -4.51 0.97
C PHE A 133 -2.56 -4.66 1.75
N HIS A 134 -2.63 -4.95 3.06
CA HIS A 134 -1.45 -5.09 3.91
C HIS A 134 -0.54 -3.85 3.95
N SER A 135 -1.18 -2.70 4.11
CA SER A 135 -0.66 -1.45 3.56
C SER A 135 0.25 -0.62 4.46
N GLY A 136 0.82 -1.24 5.49
CA GLY A 136 1.72 -0.55 6.42
C GLY A 136 2.87 0.14 5.67
N TYR A 137 3.65 -0.64 4.91
CA TYR A 137 4.77 -0.11 4.13
C TYR A 137 4.33 0.87 3.04
N ASP A 138 3.23 0.58 2.32
CA ASP A 138 2.71 1.46 1.26
C ASP A 138 2.44 2.87 1.77
N PHE A 139 1.69 2.97 2.87
CA PHE A 139 1.41 4.25 3.50
C PHE A 139 2.66 4.83 4.18
N GLY A 140 3.57 4.01 4.71
CA GLY A 140 4.87 4.44 5.17
C GLY A 140 5.63 5.22 4.09
N TYR A 141 5.77 4.65 2.89
CA TYR A 141 6.42 5.33 1.77
C TYR A 141 5.68 6.59 1.33
N LEU A 142 4.35 6.56 1.24
CA LEU A 142 3.57 7.75 0.87
C LEU A 142 3.72 8.87 1.89
N ILE A 143 3.71 8.56 3.19
CA ILE A 143 3.92 9.55 4.26
C ILE A 143 5.33 10.13 4.18
N LYS A 144 6.37 9.29 4.06
CA LYS A 144 7.76 9.74 3.86
C LYS A 144 7.88 10.70 2.68
N ILE A 145 7.23 10.39 1.55
CA ILE A 145 7.26 11.20 0.34
C ILE A 145 6.53 12.53 0.55
N LEU A 146 5.35 12.50 1.17
CA LEU A 146 4.50 13.68 1.36
C LEU A 146 5.04 14.65 2.43
N THR A 147 5.68 14.13 3.48
CA THR A 147 6.34 14.96 4.51
C THR A 147 7.76 15.35 4.13
N ASN A 148 8.36 14.63 3.18
CA ASN A 148 9.77 14.77 2.79
C ASN A 148 10.70 14.72 4.02
N SER A 149 10.41 13.81 4.94
CA SER A 149 11.14 13.61 6.19
C SER A 149 11.19 12.12 6.54
N ASN A 150 12.04 11.75 7.49
CA ASN A 150 11.90 10.45 8.14
C ASN A 150 10.51 10.34 8.78
N LEU A 151 10.04 9.10 8.93
CA LEU A 151 8.81 8.79 9.62
C LEU A 151 8.91 9.12 11.12
N PRO A 152 7.79 9.46 11.79
CA PRO A 152 7.80 9.77 13.22
C PRO A 152 8.39 8.66 14.09
N GLU A 153 9.03 8.99 15.20
CA GLU A 153 9.62 7.95 16.08
C GLU A 153 8.56 7.10 16.76
N GLU A 154 7.41 7.70 17.10
CA GLU A 154 6.30 7.05 17.79
C GLU A 154 5.18 6.67 16.80
N GLU A 155 4.61 5.46 16.97
CA GLU A 155 3.54 4.95 16.11
C GLU A 155 2.30 5.85 16.13
N LEU A 156 1.97 6.42 17.29
CA LEU A 156 0.81 7.31 17.44
C LEU A 156 0.93 8.55 16.54
N ASP A 157 2.11 9.17 16.50
CA ASP A 157 2.39 10.36 15.69
C ASP A 157 2.30 10.04 14.19
N PHE A 158 2.75 8.84 13.78
CA PHE A 158 2.56 8.35 12.42
C PHE A 158 1.08 8.26 12.05
N PHE A 159 0.25 7.67 12.93
CA PHE A 159 -1.19 7.60 12.68
C PHE A 159 -1.88 8.96 12.70
N GLU A 160 -1.41 9.93 13.48
CA GLU A 160 -1.91 11.30 13.42
C GLU A 160 -1.65 11.92 12.05
N ILE A 161 -0.42 11.83 11.52
CA ILE A 161 -0.08 12.34 10.19
C ILE A 161 -0.82 11.57 9.10
N LEU A 162 -0.91 10.24 9.20
CA LEU A 162 -1.62 9.38 8.28
C LEU A 162 -3.07 9.84 8.10
N ARG A 163 -3.78 10.12 9.20
CA ARG A 163 -5.18 10.59 9.18
C ARG A 163 -5.35 11.95 8.52
N LEU A 164 -4.34 12.83 8.57
CA LEU A 164 -4.40 14.12 7.87
C LEU A 164 -4.40 13.91 6.35
N PHE A 165 -3.44 13.13 5.84
CA PHE A 165 -3.31 12.90 4.40
C PHE A 165 -4.36 11.95 3.84
N PHE A 166 -4.76 10.95 4.62
CA PHE A 166 -5.59 9.82 4.22
C PHE A 166 -6.70 9.58 5.27
N PRO A 167 -7.70 10.47 5.34
CA PRO A 167 -8.71 10.43 6.40
C PRO A 167 -9.59 9.18 6.36
N VAL A 168 -9.74 8.54 5.20
CA VAL A 168 -10.50 7.30 5.05
C VAL A 168 -9.69 6.24 4.32
N ILE A 169 -9.34 5.18 5.04
CA ILE A 169 -8.58 4.02 4.54
C ILE A 169 -9.35 2.74 4.90
N TYR A 170 -9.46 1.82 3.94
CA TYR A 170 -9.85 0.44 4.18
C TYR A 170 -8.76 -0.51 3.68
N ASP A 171 -8.09 -1.17 4.62
CA ASP A 171 -7.13 -2.23 4.31
C ASP A 171 -7.89 -3.55 4.12
N VAL A 172 -7.88 -4.06 2.88
CA VAL A 172 -8.58 -5.29 2.48
C VAL A 172 -8.09 -6.49 3.30
N LYS A 173 -6.79 -6.57 3.62
CA LYS A 173 -6.26 -7.66 4.47
C LYS A 173 -6.77 -7.55 5.90
N TYR A 174 -7.02 -6.34 6.40
CA TYR A 174 -7.68 -6.14 7.70
C TYR A 174 -9.16 -6.53 7.63
N LEU A 175 -9.89 -6.14 6.58
CA LEU A 175 -11.30 -6.53 6.36
C LEU A 175 -11.48 -8.05 6.32
N MET A 176 -10.55 -8.77 5.68
CA MET A 176 -10.55 -10.23 5.59
C MET A 176 -10.60 -10.94 6.96
N LYS A 177 -10.13 -10.30 8.05
CA LYS A 177 -10.25 -10.88 9.40
C LYS A 177 -11.70 -11.16 9.81
N SER A 178 -12.66 -10.46 9.21
CA SER A 178 -14.10 -10.67 9.43
C SER A 178 -14.74 -11.62 8.41
N CYS A 179 -13.98 -12.11 7.43
CA CYS A 179 -14.44 -12.97 6.35
C CYS A 179 -13.92 -14.40 6.57
N LYS A 180 -14.73 -15.29 7.15
CA LYS A 180 -14.28 -16.64 7.61
C LYS A 180 -13.54 -17.49 6.56
N ASN A 181 -13.84 -17.30 5.28
CA ASN A 181 -13.31 -18.12 4.19
C ASN A 181 -12.17 -17.44 3.41
N LEU A 182 -11.84 -16.18 3.73
CA LEU A 182 -10.78 -15.46 3.03
C LEU A 182 -9.49 -15.47 3.84
N LYS A 183 -8.40 -15.87 3.18
CA LYS A 183 -7.05 -15.92 3.78
C LYS A 183 -5.99 -15.81 2.71
N GLY A 184 -4.78 -15.43 3.12
CA GLY A 184 -3.62 -15.42 2.24
C GLY A 184 -3.15 -14.02 1.81
N GLY A 185 -2.36 -14.03 0.74
CA GLY A 185 -1.97 -12.83 0.00
C GLY A 185 -3.03 -12.41 -1.02
N LEU A 186 -2.80 -11.27 -1.69
CA LEU A 186 -3.77 -10.68 -2.62
C LEU A 186 -4.16 -11.63 -3.76
N GLN A 187 -3.19 -12.38 -4.29
CA GLN A 187 -3.43 -13.37 -5.35
C GLN A 187 -4.34 -14.52 -4.89
N GLU A 188 -4.10 -15.08 -3.69
CA GLU A 188 -4.95 -16.15 -3.14
C GLU A 188 -6.38 -15.65 -2.88
N VAL A 189 -6.53 -14.40 -2.44
CA VAL A 189 -7.83 -13.77 -2.22
C VAL A 189 -8.57 -13.55 -3.54
N ALA A 190 -7.87 -13.12 -4.59
CA ALA A 190 -8.44 -12.99 -5.91
C ALA A 190 -8.97 -14.33 -6.44
N GLU A 191 -8.22 -15.42 -6.26
CA GLU A 191 -8.66 -16.77 -6.63
C GLU A 191 -9.91 -17.20 -5.84
N GLN A 192 -9.93 -16.95 -4.54
CA GLN A 192 -11.08 -17.26 -3.67
C GLN A 192 -12.34 -16.44 -4.00
N LEU A 193 -12.15 -15.23 -4.57
CA LEU A 193 -13.22 -14.33 -5.00
C LEU A 193 -13.53 -14.44 -6.51
N GLU A 194 -12.87 -15.37 -7.22
CA GLU A 194 -12.98 -15.60 -8.66
C GLU A 194 -12.73 -14.31 -9.49
N LEU A 195 -11.71 -13.55 -9.10
CA LEU A 195 -11.30 -12.31 -9.76
C LEU A 195 -10.17 -12.55 -10.77
N GLU A 196 -10.31 -11.97 -11.95
CA GLU A 196 -9.30 -12.05 -13.01
C GLU A 196 -8.28 -10.91 -12.88
N ARG A 197 -7.01 -11.26 -12.70
CA ARG A 197 -5.90 -10.28 -12.68
C ARG A 197 -5.69 -9.69 -14.08
N ILE A 198 -5.52 -8.37 -14.13
CA ILE A 198 -5.15 -7.64 -15.35
C ILE A 198 -3.79 -6.98 -15.17
N GLY A 199 -2.80 -7.46 -15.92
CA GLY A 199 -1.42 -6.98 -15.86
C GLY A 199 -0.49 -7.95 -15.11
N PRO A 200 0.81 -7.61 -15.05
CA PRO A 200 1.82 -8.44 -14.40
C PRO A 200 1.59 -8.50 -12.88
N GLN A 201 1.71 -9.66 -12.26
CA GLN A 201 1.71 -9.79 -10.80
C GLN A 201 3.01 -9.19 -10.22
N HIS A 202 2.97 -8.64 -9.00
CA HIS A 202 4.10 -7.93 -8.38
C HIS A 202 4.51 -6.70 -9.19
N GLN A 203 3.49 -5.97 -9.63
CA GLN A 203 3.65 -4.60 -10.08
C GLN A 203 2.47 -3.81 -9.55
N ALA A 204 2.79 -2.75 -8.84
CA ALA A 204 1.85 -1.94 -8.10
C ALA A 204 0.59 -1.53 -8.89
N GLY A 205 0.69 -1.27 -10.21
CA GLY A 205 -0.47 -0.98 -11.04
C GLY A 205 -1.49 -2.13 -11.07
N SER A 206 -1.02 -3.34 -11.39
CA SER A 206 -1.83 -4.57 -11.44
C SER A 206 -2.39 -4.93 -10.07
N ASP A 207 -1.58 -4.82 -9.02
CA ASP A 207 -1.99 -5.14 -7.65
C ASP A 207 -2.99 -4.11 -7.10
N SER A 208 -2.83 -2.81 -7.38
CA SER A 208 -3.84 -1.80 -7.03
C SER A 208 -5.19 -2.07 -7.69
N LEU A 209 -5.20 -2.56 -8.92
CA LEU A 209 -6.43 -2.89 -9.65
C LEU A 209 -7.13 -4.10 -9.01
N LEU A 210 -6.36 -5.14 -8.69
CA LEU A 210 -6.88 -6.34 -8.04
C LEU A 210 -7.38 -6.06 -6.62
N THR A 211 -6.69 -5.19 -5.88
CA THR A 211 -7.13 -4.68 -4.56
C THR A 211 -8.48 -3.98 -4.65
N GLY A 212 -8.67 -3.12 -5.66
CA GLY A 212 -9.96 -2.48 -5.92
C GLY A 212 -11.08 -3.47 -6.19
N MET A 213 -10.84 -4.44 -7.08
CA MET A 213 -11.79 -5.51 -7.38
C MET A 213 -12.16 -6.32 -6.12
N ALA A 214 -11.16 -6.71 -5.34
CA ALA A 214 -11.34 -7.48 -4.11
C ALA A 214 -12.18 -6.70 -3.09
N PHE A 215 -11.89 -5.41 -2.89
CA PHE A 215 -12.68 -4.56 -1.99
C PHE A 215 -14.16 -4.54 -2.36
N PHE A 216 -14.51 -4.20 -3.61
CA PHE A 216 -15.91 -4.08 -4.01
C PHE A 216 -16.64 -5.42 -3.95
N LYS A 217 -15.98 -6.51 -4.38
CA LYS A 217 -16.54 -7.87 -4.29
C LYS A 217 -16.78 -8.28 -2.83
N MET A 218 -15.83 -7.98 -1.94
CA MET A 218 -15.97 -8.27 -0.52
C MET A 218 -17.09 -7.45 0.12
N ARG A 219 -17.16 -6.16 -0.20
CA ARG A 219 -18.19 -5.24 0.33
C ARG A 219 -19.60 -5.75 0.04
N GLU A 220 -19.84 -6.20 -1.20
CA GLU A 220 -21.10 -6.82 -1.62
C GLU A 220 -21.37 -8.13 -0.85
N MET A 221 -20.39 -9.04 -0.81
CA MET A 221 -20.59 -10.40 -0.29
C MET A 221 -20.66 -10.52 1.23
N PHE A 222 -19.91 -9.69 1.96
CA PHE A 222 -19.66 -9.89 3.41
C PHE A 222 -20.06 -8.70 4.28
N PHE A 223 -20.37 -7.54 3.70
CA PHE A 223 -20.58 -6.30 4.45
C PHE A 223 -21.87 -5.55 4.09
N GLU A 224 -22.85 -6.21 3.47
CA GLU A 224 -24.16 -5.60 3.19
C GLU A 224 -24.06 -4.24 2.46
N ASP A 225 -23.12 -4.15 1.50
CA ASP A 225 -22.80 -2.94 0.73
C ASP A 225 -22.28 -1.75 1.55
N HIS A 226 -22.00 -1.91 2.85
CA HIS A 226 -21.58 -0.84 3.75
C HIS A 226 -20.47 -1.29 4.74
N ILE A 227 -19.30 -0.67 4.65
CA ILE A 227 -18.21 -0.90 5.60
C ILE A 227 -18.42 -0.04 6.86
N ASP A 228 -18.38 -0.65 8.04
CA ASP A 228 -18.47 0.06 9.33
C ASP A 228 -17.19 0.87 9.63
N ASP A 229 -17.27 2.19 9.47
CA ASP A 229 -16.16 3.10 9.70
C ASP A 229 -15.60 3.01 11.13
N ALA A 230 -16.46 2.82 12.14
CA ALA A 230 -16.02 2.76 13.53
C ALA A 230 -15.11 1.55 13.81
N LYS A 231 -15.21 0.51 12.97
CA LYS A 231 -14.49 -0.75 13.13
C LYS A 231 -13.32 -0.90 12.15
N TYR A 232 -13.42 -0.34 10.95
CA TYR A 232 -12.49 -0.65 9.86
C TYR A 232 -11.75 0.57 9.30
N CYS A 233 -12.30 1.78 9.42
CA CYS A 233 -11.69 2.97 8.84
C CYS A 233 -10.36 3.30 9.54
N GLY A 234 -9.29 3.49 8.76
CA GLY A 234 -7.98 3.88 9.27
C GLY A 234 -7.20 2.75 9.97
N HIS A 235 -7.73 1.52 9.97
CA HIS A 235 -7.02 0.35 10.48
C HIS A 235 -6.18 -0.30 9.38
N LEU A 236 -4.86 -0.25 9.54
CA LEU A 236 -3.92 -0.97 8.67
C LEU A 236 -3.71 -2.38 9.23
N TYR A 237 -3.63 -3.39 8.37
CA TYR A 237 -3.31 -4.73 8.86
C TYR A 237 -1.96 -4.69 9.58
N GLY A 238 -1.93 -5.27 10.79
CA GLY A 238 -0.74 -5.55 11.59
C GLY A 238 -0.01 -4.37 12.24
N LEU A 239 -0.58 -3.16 12.12
CA LEU A 239 -0.22 -1.99 12.92
C LEU A 239 -1.39 -1.59 13.83
N GLY A 240 -1.12 -0.70 14.79
CA GLY A 240 -2.10 -0.12 15.70
C GLY A 240 -2.60 -1.07 16.81
N SER A 241 -3.33 -0.47 17.76
CA SER A 241 -3.74 -1.10 19.03
C SER A 241 -4.71 -2.29 18.90
N GLY A 242 -5.24 -2.55 17.70
CA GLY A 242 -6.13 -3.69 17.40
C GLY A 242 -5.42 -4.95 16.89
N SER A 243 -4.08 -4.95 16.81
CA SER A 243 -3.30 -6.08 16.31
C SER A 243 -3.03 -7.12 17.40
N SER A 244 -4.03 -7.96 17.70
CA SER A 244 -3.82 -9.20 18.46
C SER A 244 -3.38 -10.32 17.52
N TYR A 245 -2.09 -10.70 17.55
CA TYR A 245 -1.59 -11.88 16.85
C TYR A 245 -1.53 -13.09 17.80
N VAL A 246 -1.98 -14.26 17.32
CA VAL A 246 -1.83 -15.53 18.02
C VAL A 246 -0.42 -16.06 17.74
N GLN A 247 0.39 -16.14 18.78
CA GLN A 247 1.78 -16.62 18.73
C GLN A 247 1.80 -18.11 18.38
N ASN A 248 2.29 -18.46 17.19
CA ASN A 248 2.74 -19.82 16.88
C ASN A 248 3.91 -19.76 15.89
N GLY A 249 5.11 -20.14 16.36
CA GLY A 249 6.25 -20.48 15.52
C GLY A 249 7.20 -19.33 15.21
N THR A 250 8.48 -19.55 15.46
CA THR A 250 9.62 -18.66 15.21
C THR A 250 9.87 -18.44 13.72
N GLY A 251 9.06 -17.57 13.10
CA GLY A 251 9.26 -16.99 11.77
C GLY A 251 8.42 -15.71 11.66
N ASN A 252 9.04 -14.57 11.35
CA ASN A 252 8.36 -13.27 11.29
C ASN A 252 7.44 -13.21 10.06
N ALA A 253 6.15 -13.51 10.24
CA ALA A 253 5.13 -13.49 9.18
C ALA A 253 5.07 -12.16 8.41
N TYR A 254 5.42 -11.04 9.05
CA TYR A 254 5.46 -9.71 8.43
C TYR A 254 6.58 -9.54 7.39
N GLU A 255 7.75 -10.14 7.64
CA GLU A 255 8.89 -10.09 6.72
C GLU A 255 8.70 -11.08 5.58
N GLU A 256 8.20 -12.28 5.90
CA GLU A 256 7.84 -13.26 4.87
C GLU A 256 6.72 -12.75 3.97
N GLU A 257 5.73 -12.03 4.49
CA GLU A 257 4.67 -11.45 3.66
C GLU A 257 5.14 -10.21 2.90
N ALA A 258 5.95 -9.33 3.50
CA ALA A 258 6.51 -8.16 2.79
C ALA A 258 7.37 -8.60 1.60
N ASN A 259 8.24 -9.61 1.77
CA ASN A 259 9.06 -10.14 0.68
C ASN A 259 8.26 -10.98 -0.33
N LYS A 260 7.07 -11.49 0.02
CA LYS A 260 6.14 -12.19 -0.89
C LYS A 260 5.17 -11.23 -1.60
N GLN A 261 5.18 -9.94 -1.26
CA GLN A 261 4.32 -8.92 -1.86
C GLN A 261 5.10 -8.02 -2.83
N SER A 262 6.37 -7.74 -2.56
CA SER A 262 7.34 -7.22 -3.55
C SER A 262 7.64 -8.21 -4.68
#